data_AF-A0A1I2TUD7-F1
#
_entry.id   AF-A0A1I2TUD7-F1
#
_cell.length_a   1.000
_cell.length_b   1.000
_cell.length_c   1.000
_cell.angle_alpha   90.00
_cell.angle_beta   90.00
_cell.angle_gamma   90.00
#
_symmetry.space_group_name_H-M   'P 1'
#
loop_
_entity.id
_entity.type
_entity.pdbx_description
1 polymer ?
#
loop_
_entity_poly.entity_id
_entity_poly.type
_entity_poly.pdbx_seq_one_letter_code
_entity_poly.pdbx_strand_id
1 'polypeptide(L)'
;MACICLSPEPIDSAYKRASTIFIGKAKEIVNDKFYFEQGEGAQVVIFDVIQGFKSSKVGKGPIAVMDMVSSSCSFNFEKDKTYVVFAYSDYAGVHVTDQCTRTRLLERFDEADLQRLKALPDSNKDNLRDIGIIRMLTPQYHDMVNKMNQLEEASASSRTLTIALITLLLVSAGLNFYLITNRK
;
A
#
# COMPACT_ATOMS: atom_id res chain seq x y z
N MET A 1 -0.02 -16.85 14.89
CA MET A 1 -1.48 -16.72 15.10
C MET A 1 -2.20 -17.27 13.88
N ALA A 2 -3.31 -17.98 14.07
CA ALA A 2 -4.29 -18.18 13.00
C ALA A 2 -5.24 -16.98 13.00
N CYS A 3 -5.71 -16.56 11.84
CA CYS A 3 -6.74 -15.53 11.77
C CYS A 3 -8.09 -16.13 12.13
N ILE A 4 -8.79 -15.49 13.07
CA ILE A 4 -10.13 -15.89 13.47
C ILE A 4 -11.06 -14.77 13.03
N CYS A 5 -11.67 -14.96 11.87
CA CYS A 5 -12.80 -14.13 11.48
C CYS A 5 -14.00 -14.58 12.28
N LEU A 6 -14.59 -13.69 13.08
CA LEU A 6 -15.96 -13.89 13.52
C LEU A 6 -16.82 -14.05 12.25
N SER A 7 -17.74 -15.01 12.28
CA SER A 7 -18.62 -15.40 11.17
C SER A 7 -18.92 -14.24 10.20
N PRO A 8 -18.88 -14.47 8.87
CA PRO A 8 -18.97 -13.39 7.89
C PRO A 8 -20.17 -12.49 8.20
N GLU A 9 -19.87 -11.22 8.45
CA GLU A 9 -20.85 -10.21 8.82
C GLU A 9 -22.02 -10.18 7.82
N PRO A 10 -23.28 -10.02 8.20
CA PRO A 10 -24.38 -9.83 7.25
C PRO A 10 -24.11 -8.72 6.21
N ILE A 11 -24.53 -8.91 4.96
CA ILE A 11 -24.25 -7.96 3.85
C ILE A 11 -24.67 -6.54 4.16
N ASP A 12 -25.84 -6.34 4.77
CA ASP A 12 -26.34 -5.00 5.10
C ASP A 12 -25.44 -4.27 6.10
N SER A 13 -24.85 -5.00 7.04
CA SER A 13 -23.95 -4.44 8.04
C SER A 13 -22.57 -4.16 7.41
N ALA A 14 -22.06 -5.08 6.59
CA ALA A 14 -20.83 -4.89 5.83
C ALA A 14 -20.94 -3.68 4.88
N TYR A 15 -22.11 -3.52 4.22
CA TYR A 15 -22.42 -2.40 3.38
C TYR A 15 -22.36 -1.07 4.14
N LYS A 16 -22.92 -1.03 5.35
CA LYS A 16 -22.92 0.18 6.18
C LYS A 16 -21.50 0.59 6.59
N ARG A 17 -20.67 -0.38 6.97
CA ARG A 17 -19.32 -0.10 7.51
C ARG A 17 -18.26 0.15 6.44
N ALA A 18 -18.32 -0.55 5.31
CA ALA A 18 -17.35 -0.35 4.23
C ALA A 18 -17.41 1.09 3.71
N SER A 19 -16.25 1.68 3.44
CA SER A 19 -16.16 3.04 2.87
C SER A 19 -16.44 3.01 1.37
N THR A 20 -15.94 1.97 0.69
CA THR A 20 -16.10 1.74 -0.75
C THR A 20 -16.38 0.27 -1.03
N ILE A 21 -17.27 0.02 -2.01
CA ILE A 21 -17.67 -1.32 -2.42
C ILE A 21 -17.80 -1.36 -3.93
N PHE A 22 -17.09 -2.28 -4.57
CA PHE A 22 -17.11 -2.44 -6.01
C PHE A 22 -16.85 -3.88 -6.45
N ILE A 23 -17.25 -4.21 -7.67
CA ILE A 23 -16.69 -5.31 -8.44
C ILE A 23 -15.57 -4.75 -9.31
N GLY A 24 -14.39 -5.35 -9.23
CA GLY A 24 -13.22 -4.90 -9.98
C GLY A 24 -12.28 -6.03 -10.33
N LYS A 25 -11.52 -5.83 -11.41
CA LYS A 25 -10.47 -6.76 -11.85
C LYS A 25 -9.12 -6.30 -11.29
N ALA A 26 -8.40 -7.17 -10.60
CA ALA A 26 -7.07 -6.87 -10.10
C ALA A 26 -6.08 -6.79 -11.28
N LYS A 27 -5.55 -5.60 -11.54
CA LYS A 27 -4.65 -5.32 -12.68
C LYS A 27 -3.20 -5.38 -12.32
N GLU A 28 -2.88 -4.85 -11.14
CA GLU A 28 -1.53 -4.78 -10.62
C GLU A 28 -1.56 -5.14 -9.14
N ILE A 29 -0.55 -5.89 -8.71
CA ILE A 29 -0.32 -6.25 -7.32
C ILE A 29 1.12 -5.84 -7.02
N VAL A 30 1.28 -4.89 -6.12
CA VAL A 30 2.57 -4.36 -5.70
C VAL A 30 2.85 -4.85 -4.29
N ASN A 31 3.87 -5.70 -4.16
CA ASN A 31 4.38 -6.20 -2.89
C ASN A 31 5.66 -5.46 -2.50
N ASP A 32 6.02 -5.53 -1.21
CA ASP A 32 7.36 -5.21 -0.68
C ASP A 32 7.86 -3.76 -0.89
N LYS A 33 6.93 -2.83 -1.15
CA LYS A 33 7.22 -1.39 -1.31
C LYS A 33 6.49 -0.50 -0.30
N PHE A 34 5.54 -1.08 0.42
CA PHE A 34 4.69 -0.37 1.34
C PHE A 34 4.71 -1.06 2.68
N TYR A 35 4.67 -0.24 3.73
CA TYR A 35 4.65 -0.69 5.11
C TYR A 35 3.57 0.10 5.86
N PHE A 36 2.88 -0.56 6.77
CA PHE A 36 2.04 0.14 7.75
C PHE A 36 2.93 0.85 8.79
N GLU A 37 2.35 1.78 9.56
CA GLU A 37 3.12 2.60 10.53
C GLU A 37 3.93 1.77 11.54
N GLN A 38 3.49 0.55 11.82
CA GLN A 38 4.13 -0.38 12.76
C GLN A 38 5.21 -1.27 12.07
N GLY A 39 5.50 -1.03 10.79
CA GLY A 39 6.56 -1.69 10.03
C GLY A 39 6.15 -3.00 9.35
N GLU A 40 4.87 -3.38 9.39
CA GLU A 40 4.37 -4.56 8.69
C GLU A 40 4.28 -4.32 7.19
N GLY A 41 4.73 -5.30 6.40
CA GLY A 41 4.64 -5.24 4.95
C GLY A 41 3.19 -5.17 4.46
N ALA A 42 2.95 -4.33 3.46
CA ALA A 42 1.66 -4.13 2.83
C ALA A 42 1.70 -4.50 1.35
N GLN A 43 0.63 -5.13 0.89
CA GLN A 43 0.34 -5.36 -0.51
C GLN A 43 -0.64 -4.28 -0.96
N VAL A 44 -0.34 -3.64 -2.09
CA VAL A 44 -1.28 -2.74 -2.76
C VAL A 44 -1.79 -3.43 -4.01
N VAL A 45 -3.11 -3.51 -4.14
CA VAL A 45 -3.78 -4.06 -5.32
C VAL A 45 -4.52 -2.95 -6.04
N ILE A 46 -4.23 -2.79 -7.33
CA ILE A 46 -4.84 -1.80 -8.20
C ILE A 46 -5.92 -2.50 -9.03
N PHE A 47 -7.16 -1.99 -8.93
CA PHE A 47 -8.34 -2.54 -9.57
C PHE A 47 -8.86 -1.64 -10.68
N ASP A 48 -9.18 -2.24 -11.82
CA ASP A 48 -10.10 -1.64 -12.78
C ASP A 48 -11.53 -1.91 -12.32
N VAL A 49 -12.27 -0.85 -11.99
CA VAL A 49 -13.65 -0.94 -11.49
C VAL A 49 -14.60 -1.29 -12.63
N ILE A 50 -15.30 -2.42 -12.49
CA ILE A 50 -16.32 -2.92 -13.43
C ILE A 50 -17.70 -2.43 -13.01
N GLN A 51 -17.99 -2.44 -11.71
CA GLN A 51 -19.26 -1.97 -11.15
C GLN A 51 -19.03 -1.40 -9.75
N GLY A 52 -19.56 -0.22 -9.46
CA GLY A 52 -19.55 0.36 -8.12
C GLY A 52 -20.89 0.20 -7.40
N PHE A 53 -20.85 -0.04 -6.09
CA PHE A 53 -22.03 -0.17 -5.23
C PHE A 53 -22.06 0.87 -4.10
N LYS A 54 -20.89 1.38 -3.71
CA LYS A 54 -20.75 2.43 -2.70
C LYS A 54 -19.47 3.21 -2.91
N SER A 55 -19.58 4.54 -2.96
CA SER A 55 -18.47 5.49 -3.06
C SER A 55 -17.44 5.23 -4.18
N SER A 56 -17.74 4.37 -5.14
CA SER A 56 -16.88 3.99 -6.26
C SER A 56 -17.72 4.02 -7.53
N LYS A 57 -17.17 4.60 -8.60
CA LYS A 57 -17.87 4.72 -9.88
C LYS A 57 -17.04 4.13 -11.00
N VAL A 58 -17.70 3.38 -11.86
CA VAL A 58 -17.14 2.93 -13.14
C VAL A 58 -16.70 4.13 -13.95
N GLY A 59 -15.54 4.05 -14.60
CA GLY A 59 -15.01 5.12 -15.45
C GLY A 59 -14.30 6.26 -14.72
N LYS A 60 -14.18 6.22 -13.38
CA LYS A 60 -13.37 7.19 -12.61
C LYS A 60 -11.89 6.83 -12.49
N GLY A 61 -11.45 5.82 -13.23
CA GLY A 61 -10.08 5.30 -13.16
C GLY A 61 -9.93 4.17 -12.15
N PRO A 62 -8.70 3.66 -12.00
CA PRO A 62 -8.43 2.52 -11.12
C PRO A 62 -8.54 2.91 -9.65
N ILE A 63 -8.94 1.96 -8.80
CA ILE A 63 -8.96 2.10 -7.34
C ILE A 63 -7.87 1.21 -6.77
N ALA A 64 -7.11 1.72 -5.80
CA ALA A 64 -6.16 0.89 -5.08
C ALA A 64 -6.63 0.56 -3.67
N VAL A 65 -6.34 -0.66 -3.25
CA VAL A 65 -6.70 -1.20 -1.95
C VAL A 65 -5.48 -1.87 -1.34
N MET A 66 -5.25 -1.65 -0.06
CA MET A 66 -4.15 -2.21 0.72
C MET A 66 -4.59 -3.42 1.54
N ASP A 67 -3.70 -4.39 1.68
CA ASP A 67 -3.82 -5.55 2.56
C ASP A 67 -2.49 -5.79 3.30
N MET A 68 -2.56 -6.31 4.53
CA MET A 68 -1.39 -6.60 5.37
C MET A 68 -0.79 -7.97 5.05
N VAL A 69 0.36 -8.01 4.38
CA VAL A 69 1.00 -9.25 3.86
C VAL A 69 1.43 -10.20 4.97
N SER A 70 1.96 -9.66 6.07
CA SER A 70 2.48 -10.46 7.19
C SER A 70 1.42 -10.77 8.25
N SER A 71 0.17 -10.35 8.05
CA SER A 71 -0.89 -10.71 8.96
C SER A 71 -1.38 -12.13 8.64
N SER A 72 -1.80 -12.88 9.67
CA SER A 72 -2.52 -14.13 9.45
C SER A 72 -3.84 -13.92 8.69
N CYS A 73 -4.30 -12.66 8.59
CA CYS A 73 -5.55 -12.23 8.00
C CYS A 73 -5.41 -11.68 6.57
N SER A 74 -4.25 -11.82 5.95
CA SER A 74 -4.01 -11.36 4.59
C SER A 74 -4.98 -12.03 3.60
N PHE A 75 -5.38 -11.28 2.59
CA PHE A 75 -6.16 -11.76 1.48
C PHE A 75 -5.26 -11.99 0.26
N ASN A 76 -5.24 -13.22 -0.24
CA ASN A 76 -4.42 -13.57 -1.41
C ASN A 76 -5.11 -13.14 -2.71
N PHE A 77 -4.79 -11.94 -3.18
CA PHE A 77 -5.21 -11.50 -4.51
C PHE A 77 -4.38 -12.18 -5.61
N GLU A 78 -5.04 -12.44 -6.73
CA GLU A 78 -4.45 -12.97 -7.94
C GLU A 78 -4.64 -11.96 -9.07
N LYS A 79 -3.57 -11.75 -9.84
CA LYS A 79 -3.61 -10.85 -10.99
C LYS A 79 -4.63 -11.35 -12.02
N ASP A 80 -5.30 -10.41 -12.66
CA ASP A 80 -6.32 -10.62 -13.68
C ASP A 80 -7.59 -11.36 -13.23
N LYS A 81 -7.75 -11.59 -11.92
CA LYS A 81 -9.00 -12.09 -11.34
C LYS A 81 -9.95 -10.96 -10.96
N THR A 82 -11.24 -11.28 -10.90
CA THR A 82 -12.31 -10.32 -10.58
C THR A 82 -12.86 -10.59 -9.19
N TYR A 83 -13.01 -9.54 -8.39
CA TYR A 83 -13.38 -9.62 -7.00
C TYR A 83 -14.58 -8.71 -6.71
N VAL A 84 -15.41 -9.13 -5.76
CA VAL A 84 -16.26 -8.19 -5.01
C VAL A 84 -15.41 -7.69 -3.86
N VAL A 85 -15.15 -6.39 -3.81
CA VAL A 85 -14.25 -5.76 -2.84
C VAL A 85 -15.05 -4.93 -1.87
N PHE A 86 -14.89 -5.21 -0.58
CA PHE A 86 -15.36 -4.41 0.54
C PHE A 86 -14.14 -3.80 1.21
N ALA A 87 -13.88 -2.53 0.94
CA ALA A 87 -12.77 -1.82 1.55
C ALA A 87 -13.26 -0.78 2.57
N TYR A 88 -12.45 -0.63 3.60
CA TYR A 88 -12.66 0.29 4.70
C TYR A 88 -11.63 1.39 4.60
N SER A 89 -11.98 2.62 4.99
CA SER A 89 -10.98 3.67 5.06
C SER A 89 -10.33 3.64 6.43
N ASP A 90 -9.00 3.58 6.45
CA ASP A 90 -8.24 3.85 7.67
C ASP A 90 -8.29 5.34 8.03
N TYR A 91 -7.60 5.72 9.12
CA TYR A 91 -7.54 7.10 9.58
C TYR A 91 -6.85 8.05 8.58
N ALA A 92 -5.98 7.54 7.70
CA ALA A 92 -5.32 8.28 6.64
C ALA A 92 -6.18 8.40 5.36
N GLY A 93 -7.31 7.69 5.30
CA GLY A 93 -8.19 7.66 4.14
C GLY A 93 -7.79 6.61 3.09
N VAL A 94 -6.89 5.68 3.44
CA VAL A 94 -6.48 4.54 2.62
C VAL A 94 -7.53 3.46 2.66
N HIS A 95 -7.88 2.92 1.49
CA HIS A 95 -8.76 1.77 1.38
C HIS A 95 -8.01 0.51 1.76
N VAL A 96 -8.45 -0.15 2.83
CA VAL A 96 -7.89 -1.39 3.34
C VAL A 96 -8.90 -2.52 3.29
N THR A 97 -8.41 -3.73 3.05
CA THR A 97 -9.20 -4.95 3.06
C THR A 97 -8.37 -6.11 3.57
N ASP A 98 -9.03 -7.20 3.96
CA ASP A 98 -8.43 -8.41 4.52
C ASP A 98 -9.37 -9.62 4.32
N GLN A 99 -8.97 -10.82 4.75
CA GLN A 99 -9.80 -12.02 4.59
C GLN A 99 -11.06 -12.09 5.47
N CYS A 100 -11.11 -11.32 6.56
CA CYS A 100 -12.26 -11.21 7.43
C CYS A 100 -13.29 -10.21 6.92
N THR A 101 -12.90 -9.32 6.01
CA THR A 101 -13.86 -8.56 5.24
C THR A 101 -14.72 -9.48 4.35
N ARG A 102 -15.77 -8.90 3.77
CA ARG A 102 -16.59 -9.55 2.74
C ARG A 102 -15.92 -9.60 1.36
N THR A 103 -14.67 -9.13 1.21
CA THR A 103 -13.95 -9.22 -0.05
C THR A 103 -13.76 -10.67 -0.46
N ARG A 104 -14.21 -11.04 -1.66
CA ARG A 104 -14.03 -12.40 -2.19
C ARG A 104 -13.88 -12.36 -3.70
N LEU A 105 -13.29 -13.43 -4.24
CA LEU A 105 -13.29 -13.70 -5.66
C LEU A 105 -14.75 -13.79 -6.15
N LEU A 106 -15.07 -13.09 -7.24
CA LEU A 106 -16.45 -12.96 -7.73
C LEU A 106 -17.10 -14.32 -7.99
N GLU A 107 -16.35 -15.29 -8.52
CA GLU A 107 -16.85 -16.65 -8.80
C GLU A 107 -17.22 -17.44 -7.53
N ARG A 108 -16.76 -17.00 -6.35
CA ARG A 108 -17.03 -17.61 -5.04
C ARG A 108 -17.88 -16.72 -4.14
N PHE A 109 -18.35 -15.59 -4.66
CA PHE A 109 -19.23 -14.70 -3.90
C PHE A 109 -20.65 -15.27 -3.95
N ASP A 110 -21.32 -15.28 -2.79
CA ASP A 110 -22.68 -15.83 -2.70
C ASP A 110 -23.66 -15.02 -3.57
N GLU A 111 -24.45 -15.69 -4.40
CA GLU A 111 -25.34 -15.03 -5.35
C GLU A 111 -26.48 -14.29 -4.64
N ALA A 112 -27.02 -14.82 -3.54
CA ALA A 112 -28.07 -14.14 -2.79
C ALA A 112 -27.54 -12.85 -2.14
N ASP A 113 -26.32 -12.90 -1.61
CA ASP A 113 -25.60 -11.73 -1.10
C ASP A 113 -25.31 -10.71 -2.21
N LEU A 114 -24.96 -11.16 -3.42
CA LEU A 114 -24.73 -10.26 -4.56
C LEU A 114 -26.02 -9.57 -5.00
N GLN A 115 -27.14 -10.30 -5.04
CA GLN A 115 -28.45 -9.72 -5.32
C GLN A 115 -28.87 -8.74 -4.23
N ARG A 116 -28.60 -9.07 -2.95
CA ARG A 116 -28.86 -8.14 -1.85
C ARG A 116 -28.03 -6.87 -2.00
N LEU A 117 -26.75 -6.98 -2.33
CA LEU A 117 -25.86 -5.84 -2.55
C LEU A 117 -26.37 -4.93 -3.69
N LYS A 118 -26.86 -5.51 -4.79
CA LYS A 118 -27.46 -4.77 -5.92
C LYS A 118 -28.76 -4.04 -5.54
N ALA A 119 -29.50 -4.56 -4.57
CA ALA A 119 -30.75 -3.97 -4.09
C ALA A 119 -30.54 -2.87 -3.04
N LEU A 120 -29.32 -2.70 -2.51
CA LEU A 120 -29.01 -1.62 -1.57
C LEU A 120 -28.91 -0.28 -2.31
N PRO A 121 -29.32 0.83 -1.65
CA PRO A 121 -29.35 2.14 -2.29
C PRO A 121 -27.95 2.58 -2.68
N ASP A 122 -27.80 3.15 -3.87
CA ASP A 122 -26.51 3.66 -4.31
C ASP A 122 -26.09 4.89 -3.49
N SER A 123 -25.18 4.69 -2.54
CA SER A 123 -24.55 5.76 -1.75
C SER A 123 -23.31 6.28 -2.49
N ASN A 124 -23.51 6.75 -3.72
CA ASN A 124 -22.44 7.33 -4.54
C ASN A 124 -22.25 8.82 -4.22
N LYS A 125 -21.74 9.11 -3.03
CA LYS A 125 -21.17 10.43 -2.74
C LYS A 125 -19.86 10.54 -3.49
N ASP A 126 -19.67 11.61 -4.27
CA ASP A 126 -18.40 11.90 -4.93
C ASP A 126 -17.33 12.17 -3.86
N ASN A 127 -16.67 11.12 -3.39
CA ASN A 127 -15.61 11.22 -2.41
C ASN A 127 -14.32 11.65 -3.13
N LEU A 128 -14.02 12.94 -3.06
CA LEU A 128 -12.75 13.54 -3.49
C LEU A 128 -11.50 12.88 -2.86
N ARG A 129 -11.67 12.06 -1.82
CA ARG A 129 -10.61 11.30 -1.14
C ARG A 129 -10.09 10.11 -1.95
N ASP A 130 -10.87 9.54 -2.87
CA ASP A 130 -10.41 8.45 -3.76
C ASP A 130 -9.25 8.90 -4.67
N ILE A 131 -9.16 10.20 -4.95
CA ILE A 131 -8.10 10.80 -5.77
C ILE A 131 -6.76 10.80 -5.02
N GLY A 132 -6.76 10.80 -3.69
CA GLY A 132 -5.55 10.85 -2.86
C GLY A 132 -4.70 9.58 -2.97
N ILE A 133 -5.34 8.42 -3.08
CA ILE A 133 -4.66 7.12 -3.20
C ILE A 133 -4.13 6.90 -4.62
N ILE A 134 -4.88 7.32 -5.65
CA ILE A 134 -4.40 7.32 -7.04
C ILE A 134 -3.12 8.14 -7.15
N ARG A 135 -3.03 9.29 -6.46
CA ARG A 135 -1.79 10.09 -6.40
C ARG A 135 -0.60 9.33 -5.83
N MET A 136 -0.78 8.55 -4.77
CA MET A 136 0.28 7.75 -4.14
C MET A 136 0.78 6.60 -5.04
N LEU A 137 0.02 6.20 -6.05
CA LEU A 137 0.41 5.13 -7.00
C LEU A 137 0.69 5.63 -8.41
N THR A 138 0.64 6.95 -8.63
CA THR A 138 1.08 7.49 -9.91
C THR A 138 2.56 7.21 -10.12
N PRO A 139 3.01 6.98 -11.37
CA PRO A 139 4.42 6.88 -11.72
C PRO A 139 5.24 8.07 -11.20
N GLN A 140 4.62 9.24 -11.04
CA GLN A 140 5.22 10.43 -10.43
C GLN A 140 5.59 10.23 -8.95
N TYR A 141 4.76 9.53 -8.16
CA TYR A 141 5.11 9.21 -6.78
C TYR A 141 6.20 8.15 -6.72
N HIS A 142 6.13 7.12 -7.57
CA HIS A 142 7.18 6.09 -7.65
C HIS A 142 8.53 6.70 -8.06
N ASP A 143 8.54 7.59 -9.06
CA ASP A 143 9.72 8.35 -9.47
C ASP A 143 10.22 9.27 -8.35
N MET A 144 9.33 9.92 -7.61
CA MET A 144 9.70 10.77 -6.47
C MET A 144 10.33 9.96 -5.32
N VAL A 145 9.75 8.81 -4.96
CA VAL A 145 10.30 7.92 -3.92
C VAL A 145 11.65 7.34 -4.37
N ASN A 146 11.77 6.90 -5.63
CA ASN A 146 13.05 6.42 -6.14
C ASN A 146 14.11 7.53 -6.14
N LYS A 147 13.74 8.77 -6.51
CA LYS A 147 14.64 9.93 -6.41
C LYS A 147 15.03 10.22 -4.97
N MET A 148 14.11 10.14 -4.02
CA MET A 148 14.42 10.32 -2.59
C MET A 148 15.41 9.26 -2.10
N ASN A 149 15.21 7.99 -2.44
CA ASN A 149 16.13 6.91 -2.07
C ASN A 149 17.51 7.10 -2.70
N GLN A 150 17.58 7.49 -3.99
CA GLN A 150 18.85 7.80 -4.64
C GLN A 150 19.56 8.99 -4.00
N LEU A 151 18.82 10.01 -3.56
CA LEU A 151 19.38 11.16 -2.84
C LEU A 151 19.89 10.76 -1.45
N GLU A 152 19.22 9.84 -0.77
CA GLU A 152 19.64 9.32 0.52
C GLU A 152 20.93 8.46 0.40
N GLU A 153 20.99 7.57 -0.59
CA GLU A 153 22.19 6.79 -0.91
C GLU A 153 23.37 7.68 -1.33
N ALA A 154 23.12 8.70 -2.15
CA ALA A 154 24.14 9.67 -2.56
C ALA A 154 24.65 10.50 -1.37
N SER A 155 23.75 10.90 -0.46
CA SER A 155 24.09 11.61 0.78
C SER A 155 24.93 10.72 1.71
N ALA A 156 24.56 9.46 1.88
CA ALA A 156 25.32 8.50 2.67
C ALA A 156 26.72 8.22 2.08
N SER A 157 26.81 8.08 0.76
CA SER A 157 28.08 7.90 0.04
C SER A 157 29.01 9.12 0.20
N SER A 158 28.46 10.34 0.05
CA SER A 158 29.21 11.59 0.24
C SER A 158 29.77 11.75 1.66
N ARG A 159 28.97 11.40 2.68
CA ARG A 159 29.42 11.40 4.09
C ARG A 159 30.59 10.45 4.31
N THR A 160 30.51 9.24 3.75
CA THR A 160 31.57 8.23 3.85
C THR A 160 32.88 8.71 3.23
N LEU A 161 32.81 9.33 2.05
CA LEU A 161 33.96 9.88 1.34
C LEU A 161 34.62 11.03 2.11
N THR A 162 33.81 11.89 2.71
CA THR A 162 34.29 13.00 3.55
C THR A 162 35.02 12.49 4.79
N ILE A 163 34.47 11.48 5.46
CA ILE A 163 35.13 10.84 6.63
C ILE A 163 36.45 10.22 6.22
N ALA A 164 36.51 9.50 5.10
CA ALA A 164 37.72 8.85 4.59
C ALA A 164 38.83 9.87 4.26
N LEU A 165 38.48 11.04 3.73
CA LEU A 165 39.45 12.10 3.44
C LEU A 165 40.01 12.73 4.72
N ILE A 166 39.15 12.98 5.72
CA ILE A 166 39.57 13.53 7.02
C ILE A 166 40.51 12.55 7.72
N THR A 167 40.20 11.25 7.73
CA THR A 167 41.07 10.24 8.35
C THR A 167 42.41 10.14 7.62
N LEU A 168 42.43 10.19 6.29
CA LEU A 168 43.69 10.20 5.52
C LEU A 168 44.56 11.42 5.85
N LEU A 169 43.95 12.61 5.95
CA LEU A 169 44.65 13.84 6.32
C LEU A 169 45.25 13.74 7.73
N LEU A 170 44.48 13.26 8.72
CA LEU A 170 44.96 13.07 10.08
C LEU A 170 46.13 12.06 10.15
N VAL A 171 46.04 10.94 9.40
CA VAL A 171 47.13 9.96 9.32
C VAL A 171 48.37 10.58 8.69
N SER A 172 48.23 11.33 7.60
CA SER A 172 49.36 11.99 6.93
C SER A 172 50.03 13.06 7.80
N ALA A 173 49.25 13.83 8.55
CA ALA A 173 49.75 14.83 9.49
C ALA A 173 50.47 14.17 10.67
N GLY A 174 49.90 13.08 11.22
CA GLY A 174 50.53 12.29 12.28
C GLY A 174 51.84 11.65 11.83
N LEU A 175 51.90 11.10 10.62
CA LEU A 175 53.12 10.51 10.06
C LEU A 175 54.23 11.54 9.87
N ASN A 176 53.88 12.73 9.34
CA ASN A 176 54.82 13.84 9.21
C ASN A 176 55.34 14.31 10.58
N PHE A 177 54.46 14.44 11.57
CA PHE A 177 54.85 14.83 12.92
C PHE A 177 55.78 13.79 13.58
N TYR A 178 55.49 12.50 13.40
CA TYR A 178 56.33 11.40 13.87
C TYR A 178 57.72 11.43 13.22
N LEU A 179 57.79 11.59 11.89
CA LEU A 179 59.06 11.68 11.16
C LEU A 179 59.91 12.89 11.56
N ILE A 180 59.28 14.01 11.92
CA ILE A 180 59.99 15.23 12.38
C ILE A 180 60.52 15.05 13.80
N THR A 181 59.73 14.48 14.71
CA THR A 181 60.10 14.32 16.12
C THR A 181 61.14 13.23 16.35
N ASN A 182 61.14 12.17 15.53
CA ASN A 182 62.08 11.06 15.63
C ASN A 182 63.39 11.26 14.82
N ARG A 183 63.58 12.45 14.22
CA ARG A 183 64.81 12.85 13.49
C ARG A 183 65.77 13.71 14.32
N LYS A 184 65.49 13.91 15.60
CA LYS A 184 66.40 14.50 16.60
C LYS A 184 67.04 13.39 17.41
#